data_AF-A0A662ZDD5-F1
#
_entry.id   AF-A0A662ZDD5-F1
#
_cell.length_a   1.000
_cell.length_b   1.000
_cell.length_c   1.000
_cell.angle_alpha   90.00
_cell.angle_beta   90.00
_cell.angle_gamma   90.00
#
_symmetry.space_group_name_H-M   'P 1'
#
loop_
_entity.id
_entity.type
_entity.pdbx_description
1 polymer ?
#
loop_
_entity_poly.entity_id
_entity_poly.type
_entity_poly.pdbx_seq_one_letter_code
_entity_poly.pdbx_strand_id
1 'polypeptide(L)'
;MPYIVYTKRADGDYARVVESERDGKTVKQKYICSLGRVVDRTAGIFKNRKNGIFHYDIENGFTKVSSDYELPEVLKHPSNTVETEKLILDFGSSFILNEYLKRQNFYEAFLKVIPEETDTLMSCLFYRIQNSGRASLYIEDWYQGNYVRELFPKAKLSSQRLSEFMVRLGEESVQRRFFRYYLEALYGETGGRGILIDSTGVPNATKMEVTQLSNHNGEINVETRLIYAVDRNTGMPVYFRHVASNIIDVTTLRTTLAELEQYKIKIDCAIVDAGYYCEDNIEELYEGEVHFISRLAPNRKLYKQVVS
;
A
#
# COMPACT_ATOMS: atom_id res chain seq x y z
N MET A 1 17.26 -57.29 -8.29
CA MET A 1 17.40 -56.13 -9.20
C MET A 1 16.01 -55.68 -9.63
N PRO A 2 15.67 -54.41 -9.41
CA PRO A 2 14.40 -53.82 -9.85
C PRO A 2 14.26 -53.83 -11.38
N TYR A 3 13.03 -53.97 -11.87
CA TYR A 3 12.68 -53.81 -13.28
C TYR A 3 11.25 -53.30 -13.44
N ILE A 4 10.97 -52.73 -14.61
CA ILE A 4 9.66 -52.17 -14.94
C ILE A 4 8.77 -53.25 -15.56
N VAL A 5 7.58 -53.43 -15.00
CA VAL A 5 6.53 -54.29 -15.54
C VAL A 5 5.46 -53.42 -16.19
N TYR A 6 5.13 -53.77 -17.43
CA TYR A 6 4.10 -53.12 -18.22
C TYR A 6 2.81 -53.94 -18.24
N THR A 7 1.67 -53.30 -18.02
CA THR A 7 0.35 -53.92 -18.05
C THR A 7 -0.55 -53.14 -19.00
N LYS A 8 -1.11 -53.84 -19.99
CA LYS A 8 -2.08 -53.27 -20.92
C LYS A 8 -3.48 -53.31 -20.31
N ARG A 9 -4.20 -52.19 -20.35
CA ARG A 9 -5.61 -52.05 -19.94
C ARG A 9 -6.44 -51.48 -21.09
N ALA A 10 -7.76 -51.55 -20.97
CA ALA A 10 -8.69 -51.05 -21.99
C ALA A 10 -8.52 -49.54 -22.28
N ASP A 11 -8.06 -48.78 -21.29
CA ASP A 11 -7.87 -47.33 -21.34
C ASP A 11 -6.42 -46.89 -21.64
N GLY A 12 -5.47 -47.82 -21.71
CA GLY A 12 -4.07 -47.56 -22.06
C GLY A 12 -3.06 -48.51 -21.40
N ASP A 13 -1.78 -48.27 -21.64
CA ASP A 13 -0.69 -49.00 -21.03
C ASP A 13 -0.29 -48.38 -19.69
N TYR A 14 0.01 -49.22 -18.70
CA TYR A 14 0.43 -48.83 -17.35
C TYR A 14 1.74 -49.50 -16.97
N ALA A 15 2.51 -48.87 -16.10
CA ALA A 15 3.78 -49.40 -15.63
C ALA A 15 3.93 -49.32 -14.11
N ARG A 16 4.66 -50.29 -13.56
CA ARG A 16 5.06 -50.37 -12.15
C ARG A 16 6.46 -50.94 -12.03
N VAL A 17 7.17 -50.55 -10.99
CA VAL A 17 8.50 -51.07 -10.67
C VAL A 17 8.37 -52.18 -9.65
N VAL A 18 8.98 -53.32 -9.95
CA VAL A 18 9.00 -54.48 -9.06
C VAL A 18 10.42 -55.03 -8.96
N GLU A 19 10.68 -55.79 -7.91
CA GLU A 19 11.90 -56.58 -7.78
C GLU A 19 11.52 -58.06 -7.58
N SER A 20 12.25 -58.96 -8.24
CA SER A 20 12.05 -60.39 -8.07
C SER A 20 12.69 -60.85 -6.75
N GLU A 21 11.90 -61.46 -5.89
CA GLU A 21 12.32 -62.07 -4.63
C GLU A 21 12.06 -63.59 -4.68
N ARG A 22 13.04 -64.39 -4.27
CA ARG A 22 12.94 -65.85 -4.32
C ARG A 22 12.48 -66.37 -2.97
N ASP A 23 11.31 -67.00 -2.96
CA ASP A 23 10.71 -67.63 -1.78
C ASP A 23 10.69 -69.14 -2.00
N GLY A 24 11.78 -69.80 -1.57
CA GLY A 24 12.01 -71.22 -1.81
C GLY A 24 12.07 -71.59 -3.30
N LYS A 25 11.10 -72.41 -3.76
CA LYS A 25 10.97 -72.83 -5.17
C LYS A 25 10.21 -71.84 -6.06
N THR A 26 9.67 -70.76 -5.49
CA THR A 26 8.79 -69.81 -6.21
C THR A 26 9.46 -68.45 -6.32
N VAL A 27 9.30 -67.76 -7.44
CA VAL A 27 9.72 -66.37 -7.61
C VAL A 27 8.51 -65.47 -7.43
N LYS A 28 8.55 -64.56 -6.45
CA LYS A 28 7.52 -63.56 -6.19
C LYS A 28 8.00 -62.19 -6.65
N GLN A 29 7.07 -61.33 -7.08
CA GLN A 29 7.36 -59.94 -7.42
C GLN A 29 7.04 -59.05 -6.22
N LYS A 30 8.04 -58.38 -5.67
CA LYS A 30 7.88 -57.36 -4.64
C LYS A 30 7.63 -56.00 -5.31
N TYR A 31 6.51 -55.38 -5.02
CA TYR A 31 6.17 -54.05 -5.54
C TYR A 31 7.03 -52.96 -4.90
N ILE A 32 7.57 -52.06 -5.71
CA ILE A 32 8.34 -50.90 -5.27
C ILE A 32 7.52 -49.62 -5.41
N CYS A 33 7.12 -49.28 -6.64
CA CYS A 33 6.31 -48.08 -6.90
C CYS A 33 5.51 -48.20 -8.19
N SER A 34 4.50 -47.34 -8.33
CA SER A 34 3.66 -47.24 -9.53
C SER A 34 4.15 -46.06 -10.36
N LEU A 35 4.40 -46.31 -11.64
CA LEU A 35 4.74 -45.26 -12.60
C LEU A 35 3.47 -44.66 -13.23
N GLY A 36 2.34 -45.35 -13.11
CA GLY A 36 1.07 -44.89 -13.66
C GLY A 36 0.95 -45.22 -15.15
N ARG A 37 0.36 -44.31 -15.93
CA ARG A 37 0.13 -44.49 -17.37
C ARG A 37 1.44 -44.33 -18.12
N VAL A 38 1.71 -45.21 -19.08
CA VAL A 38 2.84 -45.11 -20.00
C VAL A 38 2.52 -44.04 -21.03
N VAL A 39 3.41 -43.06 -21.17
CA VAL A 39 3.30 -41.97 -22.14
C VAL A 39 4.18 -42.28 -23.35
N ASP A 40 5.45 -42.59 -23.10
CA ASP A 40 6.39 -43.06 -24.11
C ASP A 40 7.29 -44.11 -23.46
N ARG A 41 7.14 -45.36 -23.90
CA ARG A 41 7.89 -46.48 -23.35
C ARG A 41 9.37 -46.42 -23.73
N THR A 42 9.69 -45.97 -24.94
CA THR A 42 11.06 -45.90 -25.45
C THR A 42 11.85 -44.77 -24.81
N ALA A 43 11.21 -43.64 -24.56
CA ALA A 43 11.80 -42.50 -23.87
C ALA A 43 11.71 -42.61 -22.34
N GLY A 44 11.10 -43.65 -21.77
CA GLY A 44 10.98 -43.83 -20.31
C GLY A 44 10.05 -42.80 -19.65
N ILE A 45 8.99 -42.36 -20.32
CA ILE A 45 8.10 -41.29 -19.85
C ILE A 45 6.76 -41.87 -19.39
N PHE A 46 6.34 -41.42 -18.22
CA PHE A 46 5.15 -41.90 -17.52
C PHE A 46 4.33 -40.75 -16.96
N LYS A 47 3.07 -41.02 -16.62
CA LYS A 47 2.15 -40.05 -16.02
C LYS A 47 1.44 -40.63 -14.80
N ASN A 48 1.47 -39.91 -13.68
CA ASN A 48 0.66 -40.20 -12.50
C ASN A 48 0.16 -38.91 -11.81
N ARG A 49 -0.77 -39.03 -10.86
CA ARG A 49 -1.36 -37.87 -10.15
C ARG A 49 -0.36 -37.11 -9.28
N LYS A 50 0.68 -37.78 -8.76
CA LYS A 50 1.63 -37.20 -7.80
C LYS A 50 2.71 -36.36 -8.49
N ASN A 51 3.21 -36.82 -9.63
CA ASN A 51 4.39 -36.27 -10.31
C ASN A 51 4.05 -35.61 -11.66
N GLY A 52 2.79 -35.64 -12.09
CA GLY A 52 2.43 -35.20 -13.44
C GLY A 52 3.03 -36.12 -14.50
N ILE A 53 3.66 -35.54 -15.53
CA ILE A 53 4.43 -36.24 -16.57
C ILE A 53 5.91 -36.18 -16.17
N PHE A 54 6.60 -37.32 -16.17
CA PHE A 54 7.98 -37.44 -15.70
C PHE A 54 8.74 -38.52 -16.46
N HIS A 55 10.07 -38.44 -16.40
CA HIS A 55 10.98 -39.50 -16.84
C HIS A 55 11.30 -40.45 -15.69
N TYR A 56 11.40 -41.74 -15.97
CA TYR A 56 11.81 -42.74 -14.99
C TYR A 56 12.72 -43.81 -15.59
N ASP A 57 13.86 -44.01 -14.95
CA ASP A 57 14.73 -45.16 -15.16
C ASP A 57 15.11 -45.79 -13.81
N ILE A 58 15.70 -46.98 -13.84
CA ILE A 58 16.02 -47.77 -12.63
C ILE A 58 17.19 -47.15 -11.85
N GLU A 59 18.07 -46.39 -12.49
CA GLU A 59 19.30 -45.85 -11.91
C GLU A 59 19.04 -44.50 -11.20
N ASN A 60 18.32 -43.61 -11.86
CA ASN A 60 18.07 -42.22 -11.45
C ASN A 60 16.69 -42.04 -10.80
N GLY A 61 15.79 -43.02 -10.94
CA GLY A 61 14.43 -42.92 -10.41
C GLY A 61 13.61 -41.82 -11.09
N PHE A 62 12.86 -41.03 -10.32
CA PHE A 62 11.96 -40.00 -10.84
C PHE A 62 12.73 -38.73 -11.23
N THR A 63 12.71 -38.39 -12.52
CA THR A 63 13.34 -37.18 -13.06
C THR A 63 12.36 -36.37 -13.91
N LYS A 64 12.64 -35.09 -14.14
CA LYS A 64 11.82 -34.26 -15.04
C LYS A 64 12.05 -34.70 -16.49
N VAL A 65 11.01 -34.59 -17.31
CA VAL A 65 11.15 -34.77 -18.76
C VAL A 65 12.07 -33.68 -19.30
N SER A 66 12.95 -34.04 -20.25
CA SER A 66 13.83 -33.08 -20.93
C SER A 66 13.02 -31.96 -21.60
N SER A 67 13.56 -30.74 -21.60
CA SER A 67 12.96 -29.60 -22.31
C SER A 67 12.79 -29.84 -23.81
N ASP A 68 13.62 -30.73 -24.36
CA ASP A 68 13.71 -30.95 -25.81
C ASP A 68 12.79 -32.11 -26.27
N TYR A 69 12.07 -32.74 -25.34
CA TYR A 69 11.14 -33.81 -25.66
C TYR A 69 9.77 -33.24 -26.05
N GLU A 70 9.39 -33.42 -27.32
CA GLU A 70 8.07 -33.08 -27.80
C GLU A 70 7.03 -34.11 -27.35
N LEU A 71 6.10 -33.69 -26.49
CA LEU A 71 4.97 -34.51 -26.07
C LEU A 71 4.08 -34.87 -27.27
N PRO A 72 3.67 -36.15 -27.42
CA PRO A 72 2.69 -36.55 -28.42
C PRO A 72 1.42 -35.70 -28.34
N GLU A 73 0.86 -35.28 -29.48
CA GLU A 73 -0.28 -34.35 -29.53
C GLU A 73 -1.50 -34.80 -28.70
N VAL A 74 -1.74 -36.10 -28.62
CA VAL A 74 -2.82 -36.73 -27.82
C VAL A 74 -2.68 -36.41 -26.32
N LEU A 75 -1.48 -36.05 -25.86
CA LEU A 75 -1.18 -35.71 -24.47
C LEU A 75 -1.07 -34.20 -24.21
N LYS A 76 -1.08 -33.35 -25.26
CA LYS A 76 -1.09 -31.87 -25.14
C LYS A 76 -2.41 -31.28 -24.63
N HIS A 77 -3.36 -32.12 -24.19
CA HIS A 77 -4.62 -31.66 -23.60
C HIS A 77 -4.35 -30.95 -22.24
N PRO A 78 -4.94 -29.77 -21.97
CA PRO A 78 -4.69 -28.98 -20.74
C PRO A 78 -5.03 -29.71 -19.43
N SER A 79 -5.81 -30.79 -19.48
CA SER A 79 -6.06 -31.68 -18.32
C SER A 79 -4.88 -32.62 -18.00
N ASN A 80 -3.85 -32.68 -18.84
CA ASN A 80 -2.67 -33.53 -18.66
C ASN A 80 -1.44 -32.77 -18.14
N THR A 81 -1.41 -31.46 -18.32
CA THR A 81 -0.51 -30.54 -17.65
C THR A 81 -1.22 -30.06 -16.40
N VAL A 82 -0.78 -30.49 -15.21
CA VAL A 82 -1.18 -29.78 -13.99
C VAL A 82 -0.52 -28.42 -14.10
N GLU A 83 -1.24 -27.42 -14.62
CA GLU A 83 -0.83 -26.03 -14.44
C GLU A 83 -0.82 -25.81 -12.93
N THR A 84 0.36 -25.87 -12.34
CA THR A 84 0.53 -25.55 -10.93
C THR A 84 0.15 -24.10 -10.78
N GLU A 85 -0.81 -23.82 -9.90
CA GLU A 85 -1.15 -22.47 -9.50
C GLU A 85 0.14 -21.74 -9.13
N LYS A 86 0.45 -20.69 -9.90
CA LYS A 86 1.70 -19.94 -9.72
C LYS A 86 1.56 -18.87 -8.66
N LEU A 87 0.34 -18.36 -8.46
CA LEU A 87 0.08 -17.15 -7.68
C LEU A 87 -1.42 -16.99 -7.38
N ILE A 88 -1.76 -16.69 -6.12
CA ILE A 88 -3.09 -16.21 -5.71
C ILE A 88 -2.90 -14.81 -5.13
N LEU A 89 -3.72 -13.84 -5.57
CA LEU A 89 -3.72 -12.49 -5.05
C LEU A 89 -5.14 -11.97 -4.80
N ASP A 90 -5.28 -11.12 -3.79
CA ASP A 90 -6.43 -10.23 -3.65
C ASP A 90 -6.35 -9.08 -4.66
N PHE A 91 -7.33 -9.02 -5.56
CA PHE A 91 -7.33 -8.12 -6.72
C PHE A 91 -8.26 -6.91 -6.55
N GLY A 92 -9.49 -7.13 -6.08
CA GLY A 92 -10.61 -6.21 -6.33
C GLY A 92 -10.41 -4.80 -5.75
N SER A 93 -10.05 -4.72 -4.47
CA SER A 93 -9.90 -3.44 -3.76
C SER A 93 -8.77 -2.58 -4.35
N SER A 94 -7.64 -3.20 -4.64
CA SER A 94 -6.45 -2.53 -5.18
C SER A 94 -6.61 -2.13 -6.64
N PHE A 95 -7.24 -2.97 -7.46
CA PHE A 95 -7.54 -2.61 -8.84
C PHE A 95 -8.45 -1.39 -8.92
N ILE A 96 -9.56 -1.38 -8.18
CA ILE A 96 -10.51 -0.25 -8.16
C ILE A 96 -9.81 1.03 -7.68
N LEU A 97 -9.04 0.95 -6.58
CA LEU A 97 -8.33 2.11 -6.05
C LEU A 97 -7.32 2.68 -7.05
N ASN A 98 -6.58 1.82 -7.74
CA ASN A 98 -5.62 2.23 -8.77
C ASN A 98 -6.31 2.92 -9.96
N GLU A 99 -7.38 2.34 -10.49
CA GLU A 99 -8.12 2.92 -11.60
C GLU A 99 -8.85 4.20 -11.22
N TYR A 100 -9.30 4.32 -9.97
CA TYR A 100 -9.83 5.58 -9.44
C TYR A 100 -8.74 6.65 -9.34
N LEU A 101 -7.58 6.31 -8.75
CA LEU A 101 -6.49 7.26 -8.55
C LEU A 101 -5.94 7.77 -9.88
N LYS A 102 -5.75 6.91 -10.89
CA LYS A 102 -5.30 7.33 -12.23
C LYS A 102 -6.21 8.35 -12.93
N ARG A 103 -7.48 8.43 -12.53
CA ARG A 103 -8.45 9.40 -13.07
C ARG A 103 -8.39 10.74 -12.36
N GLN A 104 -7.71 10.83 -11.22
CA GLN A 104 -7.54 12.08 -10.50
C GLN A 104 -6.48 12.93 -11.19
N ASN A 105 -6.75 14.21 -11.35
CA ASN A 105 -5.81 15.19 -11.91
C ASN A 105 -4.48 15.24 -11.14
N PHE A 106 -4.50 14.95 -9.84
CA PHE A 106 -3.33 14.96 -8.98
C PHE A 106 -2.56 13.62 -8.91
N TYR A 107 -2.93 12.60 -9.69
CA TYR A 107 -2.22 11.30 -9.67
C TYR A 107 -0.71 11.45 -9.92
N GLU A 108 -0.35 12.28 -10.91
CA GLU A 108 1.04 12.57 -11.29
C GLU A 108 1.86 13.19 -10.15
N ALA A 109 1.21 13.85 -9.18
CA ALA A 109 1.92 14.41 -8.03
C ALA A 109 2.56 13.30 -7.17
N PHE A 110 1.89 12.15 -7.01
CA PHE A 110 2.45 11.00 -6.29
C PHE A 110 3.62 10.35 -7.03
N LEU A 111 3.61 10.36 -8.36
CA LEU A 111 4.71 9.82 -9.15
C LEU A 111 5.95 10.71 -9.08
N LYS A 112 5.76 12.03 -9.00
CA LYS A 112 6.84 13.03 -9.02
C LYS A 112 7.44 13.38 -7.65
N VAL A 113 6.76 13.04 -6.54
CA VAL A 113 7.21 13.43 -5.20
C VAL A 113 8.51 12.70 -4.80
N ILE A 114 8.58 11.38 -4.94
CA ILE A 114 9.79 10.59 -4.69
C ILE A 114 9.96 9.55 -5.81
N PRO A 115 10.43 9.96 -7.01
CA PRO A 115 10.44 9.11 -8.20
C PRO A 115 11.19 7.78 -8.03
N GLU A 116 12.23 7.75 -7.20
CA GLU A 116 13.03 6.55 -6.96
C GLU A 116 12.34 5.52 -6.05
N GLU A 117 11.32 5.94 -5.31
CA GLU A 117 10.60 5.11 -4.33
C GLU A 117 9.08 5.19 -4.50
N THR A 118 8.62 5.56 -5.70
CA THR A 118 7.20 5.65 -6.04
C THR A 118 6.46 4.35 -5.71
N ASP A 119 7.04 3.19 -6.02
CA ASP A 119 6.41 1.90 -5.72
C ASP A 119 6.20 1.70 -4.21
N THR A 120 7.17 2.10 -3.38
CA THR A 120 7.06 2.06 -1.92
C THR A 120 5.99 3.04 -1.43
N LEU A 121 6.00 4.27 -1.94
CA LEU A 121 5.00 5.30 -1.60
C LEU A 121 3.58 4.83 -1.92
N MET A 122 3.37 4.33 -3.14
CA MET A 122 2.06 3.89 -3.62
C MET A 122 1.57 2.66 -2.86
N SER A 123 2.47 1.71 -2.56
CA SER A 123 2.14 0.56 -1.70
C SER A 123 1.73 0.99 -0.29
N CYS A 124 2.44 1.96 0.31
CA CYS A 124 2.08 2.53 1.61
C CYS A 124 0.72 3.24 1.58
N LEU A 125 0.47 4.03 0.53
CA LEU A 125 -0.80 4.74 0.33
C LEU A 125 -1.97 3.76 0.24
N PHE A 126 -1.84 2.72 -0.60
CA PHE A 126 -2.89 1.71 -0.77
C PHE A 126 -3.14 0.94 0.52
N TYR A 127 -2.07 0.55 1.22
CA TYR A 127 -2.19 -0.11 2.51
C TYR A 127 -2.95 0.75 3.51
N ARG A 128 -2.59 2.04 3.63
CA ARG A 128 -3.24 2.97 4.56
C ARG A 128 -4.73 3.18 4.26
N ILE A 129 -5.10 3.29 2.99
CA ILE A 129 -6.50 3.47 2.58
C ILE A 129 -7.32 2.21 2.85
N GLN A 130 -6.79 1.03 2.51
CA GLN A 130 -7.53 -0.22 2.61
C GLN A 130 -7.52 -0.85 4.02
N ASN A 131 -6.48 -0.57 4.80
CA ASN A 131 -6.25 -1.16 6.12
C ASN A 131 -6.15 -0.08 7.20
N SER A 132 -7.01 0.94 7.12
CA SER A 132 -7.05 2.02 8.11
C SER A 132 -7.12 1.46 9.54
N GLY A 133 -6.28 1.99 10.43
CA GLY A 133 -6.15 1.53 11.82
C GLY A 133 -5.25 0.30 12.03
N ARG A 134 -4.70 -0.32 10.98
CA ARG A 134 -3.72 -1.42 11.13
C ARG A 134 -2.29 -0.92 11.23
N ALA A 135 -1.49 -1.63 12.02
CA ALA A 135 -0.07 -1.32 12.20
C ALA A 135 0.71 -1.46 10.89
N SER A 136 1.70 -0.59 10.66
CA SER A 136 2.56 -0.65 9.47
C SER A 136 3.38 -1.94 9.35
N LEU A 137 3.55 -2.70 10.45
CA LEU A 137 4.29 -3.96 10.46
C LEU A 137 3.73 -5.00 9.47
N TYR A 138 2.41 -4.99 9.23
CA TYR A 138 1.75 -5.99 8.37
C TYR A 138 1.75 -5.62 6.89
N ILE A 139 2.39 -4.52 6.49
CA ILE A 139 2.36 -4.06 5.11
C ILE A 139 3.05 -5.04 4.16
N GLU A 140 4.14 -5.66 4.58
CA GLU A 140 4.89 -6.62 3.76
C GLU A 140 4.06 -7.89 3.50
N ASP A 141 3.43 -8.44 4.55
CA ASP A 141 2.54 -9.60 4.44
C ASP A 141 1.33 -9.30 3.56
N TRP A 142 0.69 -8.14 3.76
CA TRP A 142 -0.42 -7.69 2.92
C TRP A 142 0.01 -7.57 1.45
N TYR A 143 1.18 -6.99 1.19
CA TYR A 143 1.70 -6.80 -0.16
C TYR A 143 1.93 -8.14 -0.88
N GLN A 144 2.47 -9.16 -0.20
CA GLN A 144 2.70 -10.47 -0.82
C GLN A 144 1.43 -11.16 -1.31
N GLY A 145 0.31 -10.95 -0.61
CA GLY A 145 -0.99 -11.52 -0.96
C GLY A 145 -1.88 -10.63 -1.83
N ASN A 146 -1.42 -9.47 -2.28
CA ASN A 146 -2.27 -8.45 -2.91
C ASN A 146 -1.76 -8.04 -4.30
N TYR A 147 -2.69 -7.71 -5.21
CA TYR A 147 -2.42 -7.24 -6.57
C TYR A 147 -1.51 -6.00 -6.65
N VAL A 148 -1.39 -5.24 -5.57
CA VAL A 148 -0.42 -4.13 -5.43
C VAL A 148 1.01 -4.57 -5.75
N ARG A 149 1.39 -5.83 -5.51
CA ARG A 149 2.73 -6.32 -5.90
C ARG A 149 2.98 -6.38 -7.40
N GLU A 150 1.92 -6.53 -8.19
CA GLU A 150 2.02 -6.51 -9.65
C GLU A 150 2.00 -5.06 -10.17
N LEU A 151 1.33 -4.15 -9.45
CA LEU A 151 1.30 -2.72 -9.77
C LEU A 151 2.63 -2.02 -9.43
N PHE A 152 3.23 -2.36 -8.30
CA PHE A 152 4.41 -1.69 -7.73
C PHE A 152 5.52 -2.68 -7.35
N PRO A 153 6.03 -3.47 -8.32
CA PRO A 153 6.91 -4.61 -8.05
C PRO A 153 8.25 -4.27 -7.39
N LYS A 154 8.66 -2.99 -7.39
CA LYS A 154 9.93 -2.53 -6.81
C LYS A 154 9.77 -1.99 -5.38
N ALA A 155 8.59 -2.09 -4.78
CA ALA A 155 8.33 -1.61 -3.43
C ALA A 155 9.27 -2.29 -2.40
N LYS A 156 9.89 -1.48 -1.54
CA LYS A 156 10.81 -1.95 -0.48
C LYS A 156 10.11 -1.84 0.87
N LEU A 157 9.48 -2.93 1.30
CA LEU A 157 8.54 -2.94 2.44
C LEU A 157 9.06 -3.63 3.70
N SER A 158 10.30 -4.14 3.69
CA SER A 158 10.88 -4.71 4.90
C SER A 158 10.97 -3.65 6.01
N SER A 159 10.85 -4.08 7.27
CA SER A 159 10.78 -3.18 8.44
C SER A 159 11.86 -2.08 8.45
N GLN A 160 13.11 -2.44 8.13
CA GLN A 160 14.21 -1.47 8.03
C GLN A 160 13.99 -0.46 6.89
N ARG A 161 13.66 -0.94 5.69
CA ARG A 161 13.46 -0.08 4.50
C ARG A 161 12.26 0.83 4.65
N LEU A 162 11.18 0.33 5.23
CA LEU A 162 10.00 1.12 5.53
C LEU A 162 10.32 2.23 6.54
N SER A 163 11.14 1.94 7.56
CA SER A 163 11.55 2.94 8.54
C SER A 163 12.41 4.04 7.90
N GLU A 164 13.39 3.66 7.07
CA GLU A 164 14.21 4.60 6.28
C GLU A 164 13.33 5.47 5.36
N PHE A 165 12.36 4.85 4.68
CA PHE A 165 11.41 5.54 3.81
C PHE A 165 10.53 6.53 4.57
N MET A 166 10.02 6.17 5.76
CA MET A 166 9.19 7.08 6.57
C MET A 166 9.96 8.31 7.04
N VAL A 167 11.25 8.18 7.37
CA VAL A 167 12.12 9.33 7.70
C VAL A 167 12.23 10.26 6.50
N ARG A 168 12.51 9.70 5.32
CA ARG A 168 12.62 10.47 4.07
C ARG A 168 11.31 11.14 3.68
N LEU A 169 10.19 10.43 3.82
CA LEU A 169 8.85 10.96 3.54
C LEU A 169 8.51 12.16 4.44
N GLY A 170 9.06 12.17 5.66
CA GLY A 170 8.92 13.27 6.62
C GLY A 170 9.81 14.48 6.34
N GLU A 171 10.70 14.45 5.35
CA GLU A 171 11.54 15.59 5.00
C GLU A 171 10.70 16.74 4.44
N GLU A 172 10.99 17.96 4.89
CA GLU A 172 10.32 19.18 4.41
C GLU A 172 10.43 19.34 2.88
N SER A 173 11.57 18.94 2.30
CA SER A 173 11.80 19.01 0.85
C SER A 173 10.82 18.14 0.05
N VAL A 174 10.43 16.99 0.60
CA VAL A 174 9.45 16.07 0.03
C VAL A 174 8.05 16.66 0.16
N GLN A 175 7.72 17.20 1.34
CA GLN A 175 6.43 17.84 1.60
C GLN A 175 6.19 19.04 0.66
N ARG A 176 7.18 19.95 0.53
CA ARG A 176 7.10 21.10 -0.38
C ARG A 176 6.94 20.66 -1.83
N ARG A 177 7.65 19.61 -2.24
CA ARG A 177 7.55 19.04 -3.59
C ARG A 177 6.17 18.44 -3.85
N PHE A 178 5.60 17.74 -2.86
CA PHE A 178 4.23 17.23 -2.94
C PHE A 178 3.24 18.37 -3.17
N PHE A 179 3.24 19.38 -2.30
CA PHE A 179 2.30 20.51 -2.42
C PHE A 179 2.47 21.25 -3.73
N ARG A 180 3.70 21.46 -4.20
CA ARG A 180 3.95 22.08 -5.50
C ARG A 180 3.24 21.31 -6.62
N TYR A 181 3.48 20.01 -6.77
CA TYR A 181 2.89 19.23 -7.86
C TYR A 181 1.38 18.99 -7.68
N TYR A 182 0.94 18.80 -6.43
CA TYR A 182 -0.46 18.58 -6.11
C TYR A 182 -1.30 19.83 -6.41
N LEU A 183 -0.86 21.01 -5.97
CA LEU A 183 -1.57 22.27 -6.20
C LEU A 183 -1.47 22.72 -7.66
N GLU A 184 -0.33 22.50 -8.33
CA GLU A 184 -0.21 22.72 -9.78
C GLU A 184 -1.21 21.84 -10.56
N ALA A 185 -1.40 20.59 -10.15
CA ALA A 185 -2.37 19.69 -10.79
C ALA A 185 -3.83 20.07 -10.53
N LEU A 186 -4.14 20.64 -9.37
CA LEU A 186 -5.48 21.09 -9.02
C LEU A 186 -5.86 22.42 -9.67
N TYR A 187 -4.92 23.38 -9.71
CA TYR A 187 -5.22 24.78 -10.00
C TYR A 187 -4.44 25.38 -11.17
N GLY A 188 -3.41 24.69 -11.67
CA GLY A 188 -2.53 25.20 -12.72
C GLY A 188 -2.00 26.59 -12.41
N GLU A 189 -2.06 27.49 -13.39
CA GLU A 189 -1.60 28.87 -13.23
C GLU A 189 -2.63 29.81 -12.60
N THR A 190 -3.92 29.46 -12.62
CA THR A 190 -5.00 30.33 -12.14
C THR A 190 -5.03 30.49 -10.63
N GLY A 191 -4.41 29.55 -9.91
CA GLY A 191 -4.43 29.52 -8.46
C GLY A 191 -5.77 29.08 -7.89
N GLY A 192 -5.80 28.90 -6.57
CA GLY A 192 -6.95 28.42 -5.82
C GLY A 192 -7.42 29.42 -4.77
N ARG A 193 -8.61 29.20 -4.22
CA ARG A 193 -9.11 29.93 -3.04
C ARG A 193 -9.35 28.97 -1.90
N GLY A 194 -8.75 29.28 -0.76
CA GLY A 194 -8.78 28.41 0.40
C GLY A 194 -9.48 29.02 1.60
N ILE A 195 -10.01 28.14 2.43
CA ILE A 195 -10.46 28.43 3.78
C ILE A 195 -9.41 27.89 4.74
N LEU A 196 -8.87 28.75 5.59
CA LEU A 196 -8.01 28.34 6.70
C LEU A 196 -8.88 27.79 7.84
N ILE A 197 -8.55 26.61 8.31
CA ILE A 197 -9.22 25.95 9.43
C ILE A 197 -8.24 25.96 10.61
N ASP A 198 -8.77 26.25 11.80
CA ASP A 198 -8.00 26.23 13.05
C ASP A 198 -7.21 24.93 13.25
N SER A 199 -6.15 25.06 14.03
CA SER A 199 -5.45 23.95 14.64
C SER A 199 -6.40 22.95 15.29
N THR A 200 -6.31 21.71 14.84
CA THR A 200 -6.90 20.56 15.52
C THR A 200 -5.80 19.75 16.19
N GLY A 201 -6.01 19.39 17.46
CA GLY A 201 -5.14 18.47 18.18
C GLY A 201 -5.30 17.05 17.64
N VAL A 202 -4.21 16.44 17.18
CA VAL A 202 -4.17 15.04 16.80
C VAL A 202 -3.49 14.25 17.91
N PRO A 203 -4.16 13.26 18.51
CA PRO A 203 -3.58 12.44 19.56
C PRO A 203 -2.28 11.79 19.10
N ASN A 204 -1.21 12.00 19.85
CA ASN A 204 0.08 11.40 19.60
C ASN A 204 0.82 11.17 20.91
N ALA A 205 0.78 9.93 21.40
CA ALA A 205 1.49 9.53 22.62
C ALA A 205 3.02 9.35 22.43
N THR A 206 3.52 9.48 21.20
CA THR A 206 4.96 9.37 20.91
C THR A 206 5.65 10.66 21.29
N LYS A 207 6.72 10.58 22.08
CA LYS A 207 7.51 11.75 22.44
C LYS A 207 8.27 12.28 21.22
N MET A 208 7.77 13.35 20.62
CA MET A 208 8.39 14.11 19.53
C MET A 208 8.58 15.56 19.95
N GLU A 209 9.44 16.31 19.27
CA GLU A 209 9.61 17.75 19.54
C GLU A 209 8.30 18.54 19.35
N VAL A 210 7.41 18.01 18.50
CA VAL A 210 6.13 18.63 18.10
C VAL A 210 4.93 18.12 18.91
N THR A 211 5.14 17.27 19.93
CA THR A 211 4.07 16.81 20.81
C THR A 211 4.04 17.59 22.11
N GLN A 212 2.86 18.06 22.51
CA GLN A 212 2.65 18.75 23.78
C GLN A 212 1.52 18.13 24.58
N LEU A 213 1.57 18.35 25.90
CA LEU A 213 0.51 17.97 26.81
C LEU A 213 -0.60 19.04 26.73
N SER A 214 -1.80 18.59 26.38
CA SER A 214 -2.98 19.43 26.22
C SER A 214 -4.04 19.00 27.24
N ASN A 215 -4.80 19.97 27.73
CA ASN A 215 -5.94 19.74 28.62
C ASN A 215 -7.17 20.38 27.99
N HIS A 216 -8.09 19.55 27.52
CA HIS A 216 -9.37 20.00 27.01
C HIS A 216 -10.47 19.58 27.99
N ASN A 217 -11.02 20.55 28.73
CA ASN A 217 -12.12 20.33 29.68
C ASN A 217 -11.89 19.19 30.71
N GLY A 218 -10.65 19.00 31.15
CA GLY A 218 -10.28 17.96 32.12
C GLY A 218 -9.74 16.67 31.50
N GLU A 219 -9.81 16.51 30.18
CA GLU A 219 -9.15 15.42 29.46
C GLU A 219 -7.72 15.81 29.10
N ILE A 220 -6.75 15.08 29.67
CA ILE A 220 -5.33 15.28 29.40
C ILE A 220 -4.91 14.34 28.27
N ASN A 221 -4.44 14.92 27.17
CA ASN A 221 -3.92 14.18 26.03
C ASN A 221 -2.55 14.72 25.62
N VAL A 222 -1.70 13.86 25.08
CA VAL A 222 -0.49 14.28 24.37
C VAL A 222 -0.87 14.39 22.90
N GLU A 223 -0.69 15.57 22.32
CA GLU A 223 -1.15 15.87 20.96
C GLU A 223 -0.10 16.63 20.15
N THR A 224 -0.16 16.47 18.83
CA THR A 224 0.44 17.38 17.86
C THR A 224 -0.67 18.18 17.22
N ARG A 225 -0.53 19.50 17.14
CA ARG A 225 -1.55 20.35 16.52
C ARG A 225 -1.30 20.48 15.03
N LEU A 226 -2.37 20.40 14.24
CA LEU A 226 -2.34 20.54 12.78
C LEU A 226 -3.24 21.68 12.33
N ILE A 227 -2.67 22.64 11.61
CA ILE A 227 -3.40 23.64 10.82
C ILE A 227 -3.75 23.00 9.49
N TYR A 228 -4.97 23.24 9.00
CA TYR A 228 -5.40 22.80 7.69
C TYR A 228 -5.89 23.99 6.86
N ALA A 229 -5.66 23.94 5.56
CA ALA A 229 -6.42 24.74 4.61
C ALA A 229 -7.12 23.82 3.62
N VAL A 230 -8.35 24.15 3.28
CA VAL A 230 -9.17 23.43 2.31
C VAL A 230 -9.62 24.35 1.20
N ASP A 231 -9.81 23.80 0.01
CA ASP A 231 -10.42 24.50 -1.10
C ASP A 231 -11.85 24.92 -0.77
N ARG A 232 -12.19 26.17 -1.07
CA ARG A 232 -13.50 26.73 -0.74
C ARG A 232 -14.67 26.06 -1.47
N ASN A 233 -14.45 25.57 -2.68
CA ASN A 233 -15.54 25.07 -3.54
C ASN A 233 -15.68 23.55 -3.48
N THR A 234 -14.56 22.85 -3.44
CA THR A 234 -14.48 21.39 -3.51
C THR A 234 -14.28 20.75 -2.14
N GLY A 235 -13.82 21.51 -1.14
CA GLY A 235 -13.46 20.98 0.17
C GLY A 235 -12.17 20.14 0.16
N MET A 236 -11.45 20.10 -0.96
CA MET A 236 -10.21 19.35 -1.07
C MET A 236 -9.15 19.92 -0.11
N PRO A 237 -8.40 19.09 0.63
CA PRO A 237 -7.28 19.56 1.42
C PRO A 237 -6.23 20.18 0.50
N VAL A 238 -5.84 21.43 0.75
CA VAL A 238 -4.82 22.14 -0.05
C VAL A 238 -3.50 22.29 0.69
N TYR A 239 -3.53 22.30 2.03
CA TYR A 239 -2.33 22.47 2.83
C TYR A 239 -2.53 21.96 4.25
N PHE A 240 -1.43 21.55 4.88
CA PHE A 240 -1.39 21.32 6.32
C PHE A 240 -0.02 21.71 6.89
N ARG A 241 -0.01 22.08 8.17
CA ARG A 241 1.20 22.36 8.94
C ARG A 241 1.06 21.82 10.35
N HIS A 242 2.09 21.14 10.85
CA HIS A 242 2.17 20.81 12.26
C HIS A 242 2.80 21.94 13.06
N VAL A 243 2.30 22.18 14.26
CA VAL A 243 2.77 23.22 15.16
C VAL A 243 3.00 22.63 16.54
N ALA A 244 4.09 23.05 17.18
CA ALA A 244 4.46 22.55 18.50
C ALA A 244 3.60 23.20 19.61
N SER A 245 3.15 24.45 19.45
CA SER A 245 2.49 25.24 20.52
C SER A 245 0.98 25.03 20.62
N ASN A 246 0.42 25.23 21.82
CA ASN A 246 -1.02 25.22 22.11
C ASN A 246 -1.82 26.38 21.49
N ILE A 247 -1.17 27.51 21.21
CA ILE A 247 -1.79 28.66 20.54
C ILE A 247 -0.92 29.00 19.33
N ILE A 248 -1.58 29.22 18.20
CA ILE A 248 -0.93 29.69 16.98
C ILE A 248 -0.60 31.16 17.20
N ASP A 249 0.69 31.45 17.21
CA ASP A 249 1.20 32.81 17.24
C ASP A 249 1.04 33.46 15.87
N VAL A 250 1.04 34.80 15.87
CA VAL A 250 0.89 35.64 14.67
C VAL A 250 1.91 35.24 13.60
N THR A 251 3.13 34.89 14.01
CA THR A 251 4.20 34.47 13.11
C THR A 251 3.84 33.20 12.35
N THR A 252 3.22 32.21 13.01
CA THR A 252 2.77 30.98 12.37
C THR A 252 1.63 31.24 11.38
N LEU A 253 0.65 32.08 11.74
CA LEU A 253 -0.43 32.47 10.82
C LEU A 253 0.14 33.15 9.57
N ARG A 254 0.94 34.20 9.77
CA ARG A 254 1.56 34.96 8.68
C ARG A 254 2.43 34.08 7.78
N THR A 255 3.21 33.18 8.37
CA THR A 255 4.04 32.24 7.59
C THR A 255 3.17 31.28 6.78
N THR A 256 2.06 30.80 7.35
CA THR A 256 1.12 29.91 6.64
C THR A 256 0.46 30.62 5.46
N LEU A 257 0.00 31.86 5.66
CA LEU A 257 -0.59 32.68 4.59
C LEU A 257 0.42 32.96 3.47
N ALA A 258 1.65 33.35 3.83
CA ALA A 258 2.71 33.63 2.86
C ALA A 258 3.12 32.39 2.05
N GLU A 259 3.21 31.22 2.67
CA GLU A 259 3.51 29.98 1.94
C GLU A 259 2.38 29.57 0.99
N LEU A 260 1.12 29.71 1.42
CA LEU A 260 -0.03 29.45 0.56
C LEU A 260 -0.08 30.40 -0.64
N GLU A 261 0.26 31.67 -0.45
CA GLU A 261 0.38 32.64 -1.53
C GLU A 261 1.48 32.27 -2.53
N GLN A 262 2.62 31.71 -2.08
CA GLN A 262 3.66 31.17 -2.97
C GLN A 262 3.15 30.00 -3.82
N TYR A 263 2.19 29.23 -3.31
CA TYR A 263 1.49 28.19 -4.08
C TYR A 263 0.30 28.74 -4.90
N LYS A 264 0.14 30.07 -4.97
CA LYS A 264 -0.98 30.76 -5.64
C LYS A 264 -2.35 30.40 -5.04
N ILE A 265 -2.38 30.07 -3.74
CA ILE A 265 -3.61 29.82 -2.99
C ILE A 265 -3.92 31.06 -2.17
N LYS A 266 -4.94 31.83 -2.56
CA LYS A 266 -5.42 32.96 -1.76
C LYS A 266 -6.35 32.43 -0.67
N ILE A 267 -5.96 32.61 0.59
CA ILE A 267 -6.88 32.41 1.71
C ILE A 267 -7.81 33.62 1.77
N ASP A 268 -9.11 33.39 1.62
CA ASP A 268 -10.12 34.45 1.65
C ASP A 268 -11.05 34.35 2.87
N CYS A 269 -10.98 33.25 3.61
CA CYS A 269 -11.72 33.02 4.84
C CYS A 269 -10.91 32.21 5.86
N ALA A 270 -11.06 32.51 7.14
CA ALA A 270 -10.54 31.72 8.25
C ALA A 270 -11.67 31.33 9.21
N ILE A 271 -11.75 30.04 9.57
CA ILE A 271 -12.66 29.52 10.60
C ILE A 271 -11.81 29.14 11.80
N VAL A 272 -11.96 29.91 12.88
CA VAL A 272 -11.07 29.83 14.04
C VAL A 272 -11.83 29.63 15.35
N ASP A 273 -11.25 28.86 16.27
CA ASP A 273 -11.81 28.63 17.60
C ASP A 273 -11.54 29.82 18.54
N ALA A 274 -12.24 29.88 19.67
CA ALA A 274 -12.09 30.86 20.73
C ALA A 274 -10.67 30.89 21.33
N GLY A 275 -9.93 29.79 21.24
CA GLY A 275 -8.51 29.73 21.63
C GLY A 275 -7.58 30.48 20.68
N TYR A 276 -8.02 30.68 19.44
CA TYR A 276 -7.28 31.40 18.40
C TYR A 276 -7.49 32.91 18.45
N TYR A 277 -8.57 33.35 19.11
CA TYR A 277 -8.91 34.76 19.22
C TYR A 277 -7.93 35.49 20.16
N CYS A 278 -6.96 36.20 19.58
CA CYS A 278 -6.23 37.30 20.19
C CYS A 278 -6.27 38.53 19.26
N GLU A 279 -6.10 39.73 19.82
CA GLU A 279 -6.18 40.98 19.05
C GLU A 279 -5.15 40.98 17.91
N ASP A 280 -3.90 40.61 18.18
CA ASP A 280 -2.84 40.54 17.16
C ASP A 280 -3.16 39.58 16.01
N ASN A 281 -3.73 38.39 16.27
CA ASN A 281 -4.12 37.45 15.22
C ASN A 281 -5.27 38.00 14.36
N ILE A 282 -6.19 38.73 14.98
CA ILE A 282 -7.32 39.35 14.29
C ILE A 282 -6.86 40.52 13.42
N GLU A 283 -5.94 41.35 13.93
CA GLU A 283 -5.30 42.42 13.16
C GLU A 283 -4.57 41.85 11.94
N GLU A 284 -3.78 40.78 12.09
CA GLU A 284 -3.11 40.11 10.96
C GLU A 284 -4.10 39.58 9.91
N LEU A 285 -5.25 39.02 10.34
CA LEU A 285 -6.30 38.58 9.40
C LEU A 285 -6.92 39.78 8.66
N TYR A 286 -7.11 40.92 9.34
CA TYR A 286 -7.59 42.14 8.68
C TYR A 286 -6.57 42.70 7.69
N GLU A 287 -5.28 42.77 8.07
CA GLU A 287 -4.20 43.23 7.20
C GLU A 287 -4.04 42.34 5.96
N GLY A 288 -4.25 41.03 6.10
CA GLY A 288 -4.23 40.07 5.01
C GLY A 288 -5.51 40.02 4.16
N GLU A 289 -6.49 40.90 4.41
CA GLU A 289 -7.82 40.88 3.78
C GLU A 289 -8.55 39.52 3.91
N VAL A 290 -8.31 38.79 4.99
CA VAL A 290 -8.91 37.48 5.25
C VAL A 290 -10.18 37.66 6.08
N HIS A 291 -11.33 37.32 5.51
CA HIS A 291 -12.57 37.26 6.29
C HIS A 291 -12.47 36.17 7.35
N PHE A 292 -13.13 36.31 8.50
CA PHE A 292 -13.06 35.27 9.51
C PHE A 292 -14.36 35.06 10.27
N ILE A 293 -14.53 33.82 10.74
CA ILE A 293 -15.57 33.41 11.68
C ILE A 293 -14.83 32.87 12.91
N SER A 294 -15.03 33.52 14.05
CA SER A 294 -14.43 33.12 15.32
C SER A 294 -15.50 32.87 16.38
N ARG A 295 -15.29 31.85 17.21
CA ARG A 295 -15.97 31.80 18.51
C ARG A 295 -15.35 32.86 19.43
N LEU A 296 -16.15 33.51 20.27
CA LEU A 296 -15.66 34.48 21.25
C LEU A 296 -15.76 33.87 22.64
N ALA A 297 -14.64 33.78 23.36
CA ALA A 297 -14.60 33.14 24.66
C ALA A 297 -15.44 33.91 25.70
N PRO A 298 -16.28 33.24 26.52
CA PRO A 298 -17.17 33.91 27.48
C PRO A 298 -16.47 34.79 28.53
N ASN A 299 -15.20 34.52 28.80
CA ASN A 299 -14.39 35.26 29.75
C ASN A 299 -13.87 36.60 29.19
N ARG A 300 -13.94 36.84 27.88
CA ARG A 300 -13.45 38.08 27.25
C ARG A 300 -14.37 39.27 27.57
N LYS A 301 -13.76 40.44 27.73
CA LYS A 301 -14.51 41.71 27.94
C LYS A 301 -15.47 41.98 26.77
N LEU A 302 -15.00 41.80 25.53
CA LEU A 302 -15.81 41.98 24.33
C LEU A 302 -17.05 41.06 24.33
N TYR A 303 -16.91 39.81 24.76
CA TYR A 303 -18.05 38.89 24.86
C TYR A 303 -19.12 39.43 25.79
N LYS A 304 -18.69 39.85 26.99
CA LYS A 304 -19.58 40.40 28.01
C LYS A 304 -20.29 41.66 27.53
N GLN A 305 -19.66 42.47 26.68
CA GLN A 305 -20.24 43.70 26.11
C GLN A 305 -21.24 43.45 24.99
N VAL A 306 -21.09 42.36 24.23
CA VAL A 306 -21.98 42.02 23.10
C VAL A 306 -23.22 41.26 23.56
N VAL A 307 -23.10 40.48 24.64
CA VAL A 307 -24.19 39.65 25.17
C VAL A 307 -25.01 40.37 26.26
N SER A 308 -24.49 41.47 26.81
CA SER A 308 -25.21 42.36 27.74
C SER A 308 -26.09 43.36 27.01
#